data_AF-A0A9I9EGL0-F1
#
_entry.id   AF-A0A9I9EGL0-F1
#
_cell.length_a   1.000
_cell.length_b   1.000
_cell.length_c   1.000
_cell.angle_alpha   90.00
_cell.angle_beta   90.00
_cell.angle_gamma   90.00
#
_symmetry.space_group_name_H-M   'P 1'
#
loop_
_entity.id
_entity.type
_entity.pdbx_description
1 polymer ?
#
loop_
_entity_poly.entity_id
_entity_poly.type
_entity_poly.pdbx_seq_one_letter_code
_entity_poly.pdbx_strand_id
1 'polypeptide(L)'
;MTTLSRAPKHVWTKEEEDTFVECLVDLVSMEGWKSNSGTFRPGYLAQLVRMMTKKLPGCRVRATTAIDCRIKTLKRTFQAIVEMRGPACSGFDCNDDAKCIITEKELFDNWVR
;
A
#
# COMPACT_ATOMS: atom_id res chain seq x y z
N MET A 1 -12.27 -31.95 -9.03
CA MET A 1 -11.11 -31.01 -9.02
C MET A 1 -11.51 -29.77 -9.78
N THR A 2 -11.93 -28.72 -9.08
CA THR A 2 -12.34 -27.45 -9.69
C THR A 2 -11.09 -26.61 -9.88
N THR A 3 -10.59 -26.53 -11.11
CA THR A 3 -9.52 -25.59 -11.46
C THR A 3 -10.09 -24.18 -11.32
N LEU A 4 -9.74 -23.48 -10.25
CA LEU A 4 -9.84 -22.03 -10.18
C LEU A 4 -8.96 -21.48 -11.30
N SER A 5 -9.57 -21.10 -12.42
CA SER A 5 -8.88 -20.37 -13.48
C SER A 5 -8.25 -19.14 -12.83
N ARG A 6 -6.92 -19.12 -12.77
CA ARG A 6 -6.18 -17.96 -12.28
C ARG A 6 -6.34 -16.87 -13.34
N ALA A 7 -7.40 -16.09 -13.22
CA ALA A 7 -7.61 -14.89 -14.03
C ALA A 7 -6.29 -14.10 -14.04
N PRO A 8 -5.90 -13.51 -15.20
CA PRO A 8 -4.69 -12.70 -15.27
C PRO A 8 -4.73 -11.66 -14.15
N LYS A 9 -3.78 -11.75 -13.22
CA LYS A 9 -3.67 -10.77 -12.14
C LYS A 9 -3.37 -9.44 -12.83
N HIS A 10 -4.26 -8.47 -12.64
CA HIS A 10 -4.09 -7.12 -13.17
C HIS A 10 -2.70 -6.58 -12.78
N VAL A 11 -1.90 -6.26 -13.79
CA VAL A 11 -0.61 -5.60 -13.59
C VAL A 11 -0.91 -4.12 -13.44
N TRP A 12 -0.57 -3.57 -12.28
CA TRP A 12 -0.80 -2.16 -12.01
C TRP A 12 0.19 -1.32 -12.79
N THR A 13 -0.31 -0.26 -13.43
CA THR A 13 0.55 0.75 -14.03
C THR A 13 0.98 1.78 -12.99
N LYS A 14 2.02 2.56 -13.31
CA LYS A 14 2.49 3.63 -12.43
C LYS A 14 1.38 4.66 -12.17
N GLU A 15 0.61 5.01 -13.20
CA GLU A 15 -0.51 5.96 -13.09
C GLU A 15 -1.61 5.44 -12.17
N GLU A 16 -1.89 4.13 -12.22
CA GLU A 16 -2.86 3.50 -11.30
C GLU A 16 -2.33 3.47 -9.86
N GLU A 17 -1.03 3.23 -9.66
CA GLU A 17 -0.40 3.26 -8.34
C GLU A 17 -0.38 4.69 -7.75
N ASP A 18 -0.01 5.68 -8.54
CA ASP A 18 0.01 7.09 -8.14
C ASP A 18 -1.41 7.56 -7.77
N THR A 19 -2.40 7.28 -8.62
CA THR A 19 -3.81 7.60 -8.37
C THR A 19 -4.32 6.91 -7.10
N PHE A 20 -3.92 5.65 -6.88
CA PHE A 20 -4.32 4.90 -5.69
C PHE A 20 -3.77 5.52 -4.40
N VAL A 21 -2.49 5.89 -4.37
CA VAL A 21 -1.87 6.55 -3.21
C VAL A 21 -2.52 7.91 -2.97
N GLU A 22 -2.71 8.71 -4.01
CA GLU A 22 -3.39 10.01 -3.92
C GLU A 22 -4.81 9.85 -3.35
N CYS A 23 -5.59 8.88 -3.86
CA CYS A 23 -6.94 8.63 -3.37
C CYS A 23 -6.95 8.13 -1.91
N LEU A 24 -5.95 7.37 -1.47
CA LEU A 24 -5.82 6.96 -0.06
C LEU A 24 -5.55 8.16 0.84
N VAL A 25 -4.67 9.07 0.42
CA VAL A 25 -4.37 10.31 1.16
C VAL A 25 -5.62 11.18 1.27
N ASP A 26 -6.32 11.40 0.16
CA ASP A 26 -7.59 12.13 0.15
C ASP A 26 -8.62 11.48 1.06
N LEU A 27 -8.72 10.14 1.04
CA LEU A 27 -9.67 9.39 1.86
C LEU A 27 -9.38 9.53 3.36
N VAL A 28 -8.12 9.64 3.75
CA VAL A 28 -7.72 9.91 5.15
C VAL A 28 -8.02 11.36 5.53
N SER A 29 -7.85 12.30 4.60
CA SER A 29 -8.10 13.73 4.82
C SER A 29 -9.58 14.10 4.86
N MET A 30 -10.45 13.32 4.22
CA MET A 30 -11.90 13.53 4.26
C MET A 30 -12.47 13.16 5.63
N GLU A 31 -13.27 14.07 6.20
CA GLU A 31 -14.03 13.79 7.42
C GLU A 31 -15.00 12.61 7.20
N GLY A 32 -15.16 11.80 8.24
CA GLY A 32 -16.13 10.69 8.25
C GLY A 32 -15.64 9.37 7.65
N TRP A 33 -14.46 9.29 7.04
CA TRP A 33 -13.89 8.01 6.55
C TRP A 33 -12.92 7.36 7.52
N LYS A 34 -12.32 8.13 8.41
CA LYS A 34 -11.52 7.64 9.53
C LYS A 34 -12.43 7.33 10.73
N SER A 35 -12.18 6.20 11.38
CA SER A 35 -12.79 5.84 12.66
C SER A 35 -11.95 6.36 13.83
N ASN A 36 -12.55 6.45 15.02
CA ASN A 36 -11.84 6.86 16.23
C ASN A 36 -10.73 5.87 16.62
N SER A 37 -10.80 4.61 16.15
CA SER A 37 -9.76 3.59 16.35
C SER A 37 -8.60 3.70 15.36
N GLY A 38 -8.54 4.78 14.56
CA GLY A 38 -7.47 4.98 13.58
C GLY A 38 -7.57 4.07 12.34
N THR A 39 -8.71 3.42 12.12
CA THR A 39 -8.97 2.55 10.95
C THR A 39 -9.93 3.23 9.98
N PHE A 40 -10.07 2.69 8.76
CA PHE A 40 -11.11 3.15 7.86
C PHE A 40 -12.48 2.61 8.28
N ARG A 41 -13.53 3.40 8.06
CA ARG A 41 -14.92 2.98 8.25
C ARG A 41 -15.33 1.93 7.20
N PRO A 42 -16.34 1.08 7.48
CA PRO A 42 -16.90 0.16 6.50
C PRO A 42 -17.29 0.87 5.20
N GLY A 43 -17.09 0.22 4.06
CA GLY A 43 -17.38 0.78 2.73
C GLY A 43 -16.25 1.57 2.08
N TYR A 44 -15.15 1.83 2.79
CA TYR A 44 -14.02 2.62 2.27
C TYR A 44 -13.41 2.05 0.97
N LEU A 45 -13.40 0.73 0.78
CA LEU A 45 -12.91 0.11 -0.46
C LEU A 45 -13.76 0.50 -1.67
N ALA A 46 -15.09 0.51 -1.53
CA ALA A 46 -15.99 0.91 -2.61
C ALA A 46 -15.85 2.41 -2.92
N GLN A 47 -15.68 3.22 -1.87
CA GLN A 47 -15.36 4.64 -2.01
C GLN A 47 -14.05 4.84 -2.79
N LEU A 48 -13.00 4.08 -2.44
CA LEU A 48 -11.69 4.18 -3.06
C LEU A 48 -11.75 3.82 -4.55
N VAL A 49 -12.46 2.73 -4.92
CA VAL A 49 -12.73 2.39 -6.34
C VAL A 49 -13.41 3.54 -7.05
N ARG A 50 -14.42 4.17 -6.43
CA ARG A 50 -15.16 5.30 -7.02
C ARG A 50 -14.25 6.50 -7.27
N MET A 51 -13.39 6.84 -6.32
CA MET A 51 -12.44 7.94 -6.45
C MET A 51 -11.41 7.67 -7.55
N MET A 52 -10.83 6.48 -7.59
CA MET A 52 -9.89 6.08 -8.63
C MET A 52 -10.53 6.09 -10.02
N THR A 53 -11.76 5.60 -10.16
CA THR A 53 -12.49 5.61 -11.44
C THR A 53 -12.79 7.05 -11.89
N LYS A 54 -13.08 7.94 -10.96
CA LYS A 54 -13.32 9.36 -11.27
C LYS A 54 -12.05 10.07 -11.72
N LYS A 55 -10.92 9.84 -11.03
CA LYS A 55 -9.63 10.48 -11.36
C LYS A 55 -8.98 9.86 -12.60
N LEU A 56 -9.12 8.56 -12.79
CA LEU A 56 -8.58 7.81 -13.90
C LEU A 56 -9.72 7.01 -14.57
N PRO A 57 -10.47 7.61 -15.51
CA PRO A 57 -11.62 6.97 -16.17
C PRO A 57 -11.28 5.69 -16.95
N GLY A 58 -10.00 5.50 -17.30
CA GLY A 58 -9.46 4.28 -17.93
C GLY A 58 -8.94 3.23 -16.94
N CYS A 59 -9.03 3.46 -15.63
CA CYS A 59 -8.53 2.57 -14.59
C CYS A 59 -9.20 1.20 -14.70
N ARG A 60 -8.39 0.14 -14.85
CA ARG A 60 -8.91 -1.23 -14.98
C ARG A 60 -9.06 -1.92 -13.64
N VAL A 61 -8.51 -1.32 -12.58
CA VAL A 61 -8.65 -1.77 -11.20
C VAL A 61 -10.08 -1.51 -10.71
N ARG A 62 -10.97 -2.49 -10.93
CA ARG A 62 -12.37 -2.44 -10.47
C ARG A 62 -12.67 -3.42 -9.35
N ALA A 63 -11.80 -4.40 -9.14
CA ALA A 63 -11.97 -5.41 -8.11
C ALA A 63 -11.52 -4.86 -6.75
N THR A 64 -12.45 -4.76 -5.80
CA THR A 64 -12.14 -4.41 -4.40
C THR A 64 -11.10 -5.34 -3.79
N THR A 65 -11.06 -6.62 -4.21
CA THR A 65 -10.03 -7.59 -3.79
C THR A 65 -8.63 -7.19 -4.25
N ALA A 66 -8.47 -6.65 -5.48
CA ALA A 66 -7.16 -6.21 -5.99
C ALA A 66 -6.64 -5.01 -5.20
N ILE A 67 -7.53 -4.07 -4.88
CA ILE A 67 -7.25 -2.90 -4.04
C ILE A 67 -6.92 -3.32 -2.60
N ASP A 68 -7.73 -4.19 -2.00
CA ASP A 68 -7.50 -4.71 -0.64
C ASP A 68 -6.14 -5.43 -0.53
N CYS A 69 -5.78 -6.24 -1.54
CA CYS A 69 -4.45 -6.83 -1.62
C CYS A 69 -3.35 -5.77 -1.65
N ARG A 70 -3.49 -4.69 -2.44
CA ARG A 70 -2.50 -3.61 -2.49
C ARG A 70 -2.39 -2.86 -1.17
N ILE A 71 -3.49 -2.57 -0.50
CA ILE A 71 -3.48 -1.95 0.84
C ILE A 71 -2.74 -2.84 1.84
N LYS A 72 -3.02 -4.16 1.84
CA LYS A 72 -2.32 -5.11 2.70
C LYS A 72 -0.82 -5.14 2.42
N THR A 73 -0.41 -5.15 1.17
CA THR A 73 1.01 -5.07 0.78
C THR A 73 1.64 -3.76 1.25
N LEU A 74 0.97 -2.63 1.06
CA LEU A 74 1.45 -1.32 1.50
C LEU A 74 1.65 -1.28 3.03
N LYS A 75 0.66 -1.76 3.80
CA LYS A 75 0.76 -1.85 5.26
C LYS A 75 1.92 -2.71 5.73
N ARG A 76 2.14 -3.88 5.10
CA ARG A 76 3.27 -4.77 5.44
C ARG A 76 4.61 -4.10 5.15
N THR A 77 4.74 -3.46 3.99
CA THR A 77 5.96 -2.76 3.59
C THR A 77 6.26 -1.60 4.53
N PHE A 78 5.24 -0.79 4.85
CA PHE A 78 5.38 0.30 5.81
C PHE A 78 5.75 -0.19 7.20
N GLN A 79 5.14 -1.29 7.67
CA GLN A 79 5.48 -1.89 8.96
C GLN A 79 6.93 -2.37 9.01
N ALA A 80 7.43 -3.00 7.94
CA ALA A 80 8.83 -3.40 7.83
C ALA A 80 9.77 -2.18 7.88
N ILE A 81 9.44 -1.09 7.19
CA ILE A 81 10.23 0.16 7.24
C ILE A 81 10.23 0.75 8.66
N VAL A 82 9.08 0.76 9.34
CA VAL A 82 8.97 1.25 10.72
C VAL A 82 9.81 0.39 11.68
N GLU A 83 9.82 -0.93 11.47
CA GLU A 83 10.65 -1.86 12.24
C GLU A 83 12.15 -1.65 12.00
N MET A 84 12.56 -1.53 10.74
CA MET A 84 13.95 -1.19 10.36
C MET A 84 14.41 0.12 10.99
N ARG A 85 13.53 1.15 11.02
CA ARG A 85 13.83 2.43 11.67
C ARG A 85 13.64 2.42 13.19
N GLY A 86 13.22 1.27 13.74
CA GLY A 86 12.96 1.11 15.16
C GLY A 86 14.24 0.96 15.97
N PRO A 87 14.18 1.18 17.29
CA PRO A 87 15.35 1.09 18.17
C PRO A 87 15.98 -0.31 18.23
N ALA A 88 15.26 -1.35 17.78
CA ALA A 88 15.74 -2.72 17.71
C ALA A 88 16.65 -3.00 16.49
N CYS A 89 16.67 -2.11 15.50
CA CYS A 89 17.41 -2.27 14.24
C CYS A 89 18.43 -1.12 14.08
N SER A 90 19.41 -1.06 15.00
CA SER A 90 20.52 -0.09 14.89
C SER A 90 21.34 -0.36 13.62
N GLY A 91 21.55 0.67 12.80
CA GLY A 91 22.31 0.57 11.53
C GLY A 91 21.47 0.58 10.26
N PHE A 92 20.15 0.79 10.37
CA PHE A 92 19.29 1.13 9.23
C PHE A 92 19.00 2.63 9.24
N ASP A 93 19.52 3.34 8.25
CA ASP A 93 19.34 4.78 8.07
C ASP A 93 18.42 5.07 6.88
N CYS A 94 17.67 6.17 6.98
CA CYS A 94 16.83 6.65 5.87
C CYS A 94 17.62 7.66 5.04
N ASN A 95 17.78 7.41 3.74
CA ASN A 95 18.27 8.40 2.81
C ASN A 95 17.09 9.04 2.09
N ASP A 96 16.79 10.28 2.48
CA ASP A 96 15.64 11.02 1.97
C ASP A 96 15.83 11.44 0.50
N ASP A 97 17.07 11.68 0.06
CA ASP A 97 17.39 12.06 -1.33
C ASP A 97 17.18 10.89 -2.30
N ALA A 98 17.71 9.72 -1.93
CA ALA A 98 17.55 8.48 -2.69
C ALA A 98 16.20 7.79 -2.46
N LYS A 99 15.42 8.27 -1.48
CA LYS A 99 14.13 7.70 -1.05
C LYS A 99 14.22 6.22 -0.71
N CYS A 100 15.28 5.82 -0.01
CA CYS A 100 15.56 4.42 0.33
C CYS A 100 16.09 4.26 1.77
N ILE A 101 15.99 3.03 2.27
CA ILE A 101 16.67 2.62 3.51
C ILE A 101 18.06 2.12 3.14
N ILE A 102 19.08 2.66 3.81
CA ILE A 102 20.49 2.28 3.66
C ILE A 102 20.92 1.53 4.91
N THR A 103 21.63 0.42 4.69
CA THR A 103 22.23 -0.36 5.77
C THR A 103 23.40 -1.16 5.22
N GLU A 104 24.21 -1.72 6.12
CA GLU A 104 25.23 -2.68 5.75
C GLU A 104 24.58 -4.00 5.30
N LYS A 105 25.15 -4.62 4.27
CA LYS A 105 24.59 -5.85 3.69
C LYS A 105 24.39 -6.95 4.74
N GLU A 106 25.37 -7.14 5.63
CA GLU A 106 25.30 -8.16 6.68
C GLU A 106 24.16 -7.92 7.67
N LEU A 107 23.87 -6.66 8.00
CA LEU A 107 22.73 -6.29 8.85
C LEU A 107 21.39 -6.61 8.16
N PHE A 108 21.29 -6.31 6.86
CA PHE A 108 20.11 -6.67 6.08
C PHE A 108 19.90 -8.18 6.01
N ASP A 109 20.94 -8.95 5.69
CA ASP A 109 20.87 -10.42 5.58
C ASP A 109 20.53 -11.08 6.93
N ASN A 110 20.96 -10.51 8.06
CA ASN A 110 20.59 -10.99 9.39
C ASN A 110 19.15 -10.63 9.79
N TRP A 111 18.65 -9.49 9.31
CA TRP A 111 17.28 -9.04 9.58
C TRP A 111 16.26 -9.78 8.71
N VAL A 112 16.56 -9.99 7.43
CA VAL A 112 15.77 -10.81 6.51
C VAL A 112 15.94 -12.28 6.87
N ARG A 113 14.98 -12.84 7.61
CA ARG A 113 14.90 -14.28 7.86
C ARG A 113 14.42 -15.07 6.65
#